data_AF-A0A847PLD1-F1
#
_entry.id   AF-A0A847PLD1-F1
#
_cell.length_a   1.000
_cell.length_b   1.000
_cell.length_c   1.000
_cell.angle_alpha   90.00
_cell.angle_beta   90.00
_cell.angle_gamma   90.00
#
_symmetry.space_group_name_H-M   'P 1'
#
loop_
_entity.id
_entity.type
_entity.pdbx_description
1 polymer ?
#
loop_
_entity_poly.entity_id
_entity_poly.type
_entity_poly.pdbx_seq_one_letter_code
_entity_poly.pdbx_strand_id
1 'polypeptide(L)'
;MRLIRIGEKVISEDKLQKEMSRILKCRTEGLTQGEVARKLGIERTFVSRLEGLGEIRKGERIALVGFPIKNKGEVFSLAEQFGLDYTLLLTQKERLSFIEDRDKTELFNDVLGIITHLLDFDVIIFLGSDKRVDFAEKLFNIQVIGIEIGKSPIIEDKQVDIKMVRNVLKEVKVIKSE
;
A
#
# COMPACT_ATOMS: atom_id res chain seq x y z
N MET A 1 20.67 -29.81 17.01
CA MET A 1 21.35 -28.49 17.09
C MET A 1 22.41 -28.42 16.03
N ARG A 2 22.05 -27.94 14.84
CA ARG A 2 22.97 -27.72 13.72
C ARG A 2 23.69 -26.38 13.91
N LEU A 3 25.01 -26.42 14.08
CA LEU A 3 25.85 -25.25 14.33
C LEU A 3 26.62 -24.87 13.07
N ILE A 4 26.66 -23.57 12.78
CA ILE A 4 27.34 -22.98 11.62
C ILE A 4 28.34 -21.95 12.15
N ARG A 5 29.60 -22.04 11.72
CA ARG A 5 30.63 -21.04 12.07
C ARG A 5 30.78 -20.03 10.95
N ILE A 6 30.65 -18.75 11.28
CA ILE A 6 30.81 -17.62 10.36
C ILE A 6 31.81 -16.65 10.99
N GLY A 7 33.06 -16.71 10.52
CA GLY A 7 34.18 -15.99 11.14
C GLY A 7 34.31 -16.34 12.63
N GLU A 8 34.16 -15.33 13.48
CA GLU A 8 34.22 -15.48 14.94
C GLU A 8 32.90 -15.93 15.57
N LYS A 9 31.80 -15.96 14.82
CA LYS A 9 30.46 -16.29 15.34
C LYS A 9 30.12 -17.76 15.16
N VAL A 10 29.46 -18.34 16.16
CA VAL A 10 28.81 -19.67 16.06
C VAL A 10 27.30 -19.45 16.12
N ILE A 11 26.61 -19.86 15.06
CA ILE A 11 25.17 -19.67 14.87
C ILE A 11 24.49 -21.03 14.94
N SER A 12 23.29 -21.08 15.54
CA SER A 12 22.44 -22.28 15.51
C SER A 12 21.39 -22.14 14.42
N GLU A 13 21.45 -23.00 13.42
CA GLU A 13 20.47 -23.05 12.33
C GLU A 13 19.07 -23.32 12.87
N ASP A 14 18.95 -24.22 13.85
CA ASP A 14 17.67 -24.56 14.48
C ASP A 14 17.07 -23.36 15.23
N LYS A 15 17.91 -22.49 15.84
CA LYS A 15 17.44 -21.23 16.46
C LYS A 15 16.95 -20.24 15.41
N LEU A 16 17.67 -20.11 14.28
CA LEU A 16 17.23 -19.25 13.18
C LEU A 16 15.88 -19.69 12.62
N GLN A 17 15.69 -20.99 12.36
CA GLN A 17 14.42 -21.54 11.89
C GLN A 17 13.26 -21.25 12.85
N LYS A 18 13.51 -21.34 14.16
CA LYS A 18 12.51 -21.04 15.18
C LYS A 18 12.10 -19.56 15.18
N GLU A 19 13.07 -18.64 15.08
CA GLU A 19 12.75 -17.21 15.02
C GLU A 19 12.09 -16.82 13.71
N MET A 20 12.53 -17.36 12.56
CA MET A 20 11.85 -17.15 11.27
C MET A 20 10.38 -17.62 11.32
N SER A 21 10.14 -18.81 11.87
CA SER A 21 8.79 -19.35 12.05
C SER A 21 7.92 -18.44 12.92
N ARG A 22 8.51 -17.81 13.94
CA ARG A 22 7.80 -16.89 14.84
C ARG A 22 7.44 -15.57 14.17
N ILE A 23 8.32 -15.03 13.32
CA ILE A 23 8.05 -13.86 12.48
C ILE A 23 6.87 -14.16 11.55
N LEU A 24 6.95 -15.27 10.80
CA LEU A 24 5.90 -15.68 9.86
C LEU A 24 4.58 -15.96 10.57
N LYS A 25 4.60 -16.58 11.76
CA LYS A 25 3.39 -16.82 12.55
C LYS A 25 2.66 -15.52 12.89
N CYS A 26 3.38 -14.50 13.38
CA CYS A 26 2.75 -13.20 13.64
C CYS A 26 2.20 -12.54 12.37
N ARG A 27 2.84 -12.74 11.21
CA ARG A 27 2.31 -12.27 9.92
C ARG A 27 1.03 -12.99 9.53
N THR A 28 0.95 -14.31 9.73
CA THR A 28 -0.28 -15.09 9.50
C THR A 28 -1.40 -14.75 10.48
N GLU A 29 -1.07 -14.21 11.66
CA GLU A 29 -2.03 -13.70 12.64
C GLU A 29 -2.57 -12.29 12.28
N GLY A 30 -2.13 -11.71 11.15
CA GLY A 30 -2.65 -10.44 10.61
C GLY A 30 -1.85 -9.20 10.99
N LEU A 31 -0.77 -9.32 11.77
CA LEU A 31 0.09 -8.17 12.11
C LEU A 31 0.84 -7.68 10.87
N THR A 32 0.93 -6.36 10.69
CA THR A 32 1.76 -5.71 9.66
C THR A 32 3.25 -5.98 9.90
N GLN A 33 4.08 -5.80 8.85
CA GLN A 33 5.54 -5.94 8.99
C GLN A 33 6.11 -5.00 10.07
N GLY A 34 5.58 -3.79 10.20
CA GLY A 34 5.96 -2.82 11.23
C GLY A 34 5.57 -3.24 12.65
N GLU A 35 4.38 -3.84 12.82
CA GLU A 35 3.95 -4.36 14.12
C GLU A 35 4.77 -5.58 14.53
N VAL A 36 5.09 -6.49 13.62
CA VAL A 36 5.98 -7.63 13.88
C VAL A 36 7.37 -7.15 14.24
N ALA A 37 7.90 -6.17 13.52
CA ALA A 37 9.20 -5.54 13.81
C ALA A 37 9.26 -4.97 15.22
N ARG A 38 8.26 -4.16 15.62
CA ARG A 38 8.14 -3.63 16.98
C ARG A 38 7.99 -4.72 18.03
N LYS A 39 7.13 -5.72 17.79
CA LYS A 39 6.84 -6.80 18.73
C LYS A 39 8.05 -7.72 18.97
N LEU A 40 8.88 -7.93 17.96
CA LEU A 40 10.03 -8.85 18.03
C LEU A 40 11.39 -8.13 18.17
N GLY A 41 11.41 -6.79 18.18
CA GLY A 41 12.64 -6.01 18.31
C GLY A 41 13.58 -6.16 17.12
N ILE A 42 13.02 -6.29 15.91
CA ILE A 42 13.76 -6.45 14.65
C ILE A 42 13.42 -5.32 13.68
N GLU A 43 14.21 -5.16 12.62
CA GLU A 43 13.92 -4.16 11.60
C GLU A 43 12.74 -4.57 10.70
N ARG A 44 11.88 -3.61 10.35
CA ARG A 44 10.78 -3.84 9.38
C ARG A 44 11.30 -4.30 8.02
N THR A 45 12.44 -3.77 7.59
CA THR A 45 13.16 -4.19 6.36
C THR A 45 13.62 -5.64 6.43
N PHE A 46 14.00 -6.14 7.61
CA PHE A 46 14.37 -7.54 7.79
C PHE A 46 13.17 -8.47 7.62
N VAL A 47 12.01 -8.12 8.20
CA VAL A 47 10.75 -8.87 8.01
C VAL A 47 10.38 -8.95 6.52
N SER A 48 10.43 -7.81 5.83
CA SER A 48 10.17 -7.75 4.38
C SER A 48 11.15 -8.62 3.57
N ARG A 49 12.45 -8.54 3.87
CA ARG A 49 13.46 -9.37 3.18
C ARG A 49 13.26 -10.86 3.44
N LEU A 50 12.90 -11.24 4.66
CA LEU A 50 12.62 -12.64 5.01
C LEU A 50 11.46 -13.21 4.19
N GLU A 51 10.37 -12.45 4.05
CA GLU A 51 9.23 -12.83 3.20
C GLU A 51 9.67 -12.99 1.74
N GLY A 52 10.46 -12.04 1.22
CA GLY A 52 11.00 -12.09 -0.14
C GLY A 52 11.93 -13.29 -0.39
N LEU A 53 12.73 -13.71 0.58
CA LEU A 53 13.58 -14.91 0.47
C LEU A 53 12.78 -16.21 0.32
N GLY A 54 11.53 -16.25 0.80
CA GLY A 54 10.63 -17.40 0.73
C GLY A 54 9.51 -17.27 -0.32
N GLU A 55 9.56 -16.24 -1.15
CA GLU A 55 8.51 -15.92 -2.11
C GLU A 55 8.53 -16.88 -3.31
N ILE A 56 7.45 -17.67 -3.47
CA ILE A 56 7.26 -18.57 -4.63
C ILE A 56 6.41 -17.90 -5.72
N ARG A 57 5.50 -16.99 -5.32
CA ARG A 57 4.67 -16.19 -6.22
C ARG A 57 4.26 -14.90 -5.51
N LYS A 58 4.53 -13.76 -6.15
CA LYS A 58 3.99 -12.44 -5.77
C LYS A 58 2.88 -12.08 -6.75
N GLY A 59 1.69 -11.76 -6.27
CA GLY A 59 0.80 -10.86 -7.00
C GLY A 59 1.21 -9.44 -6.64
N GLU A 60 1.24 -8.52 -7.59
CA GLU A 60 1.52 -7.11 -7.27
C GLU A 60 0.46 -6.61 -6.28
N ARG A 61 0.90 -6.08 -5.14
CA ARG A 61 0.01 -5.41 -4.19
C ARG A 61 -0.35 -4.06 -4.76
N ILE A 62 -1.63 -3.86 -5.07
CA ILE A 62 -2.09 -2.65 -5.77
C ILE A 62 -2.94 -1.81 -4.83
N ALA A 63 -2.56 -0.55 -4.67
CA ALA A 63 -3.35 0.47 -3.97
C ALA A 63 -4.04 1.40 -4.97
N LEU A 64 -5.30 1.75 -4.70
CA LEU A 64 -6.03 2.80 -5.42
C LEU A 64 -6.28 3.98 -4.48
N VAL A 65 -5.78 5.15 -4.83
CA VAL A 65 -5.95 6.38 -4.04
C VAL A 65 -6.56 7.45 -4.92
N GLY A 66 -7.59 8.15 -4.43
CA GLY A 66 -8.23 9.17 -5.25
C GLY A 66 -9.10 10.16 -4.49
N PHE A 67 -8.96 11.43 -4.83
CA PHE A 67 -9.78 12.50 -4.26
C PHE A 67 -9.68 13.78 -5.09
N PRO A 68 -10.77 14.53 -5.29
CA PRO A 68 -12.16 14.25 -4.88
C PRO A 68 -12.95 13.46 -5.94
N ILE A 69 -13.75 12.47 -5.54
CA ILE A 69 -14.47 11.58 -6.47
C ILE A 69 -15.98 11.59 -6.22
N LYS A 70 -16.75 11.97 -7.25
CA LYS A 70 -18.23 12.00 -7.20
C LYS A 70 -18.84 10.60 -7.13
N ASN A 71 -18.49 9.74 -8.08
CA ASN A 71 -18.98 8.36 -8.18
C ASN A 71 -18.10 7.37 -7.43
N LYS A 72 -17.67 7.71 -6.20
CA LYS A 72 -16.73 6.89 -5.43
C LYS A 72 -17.20 5.46 -5.22
N GLY A 73 -18.51 5.23 -5.10
CA GLY A 73 -19.09 3.89 -4.92
C GLY A 73 -18.84 2.99 -6.12
N GLU A 74 -19.01 3.52 -7.34
CA GLU A 74 -18.74 2.76 -8.58
C GLU A 74 -17.25 2.42 -8.71
N VAL A 75 -16.36 3.39 -8.40
CA VAL A 75 -14.91 3.18 -8.43
C VAL A 75 -14.49 2.15 -7.37
N PHE A 76 -15.08 2.21 -6.18
CA PHE A 76 -14.81 1.28 -5.09
C PHE A 76 -15.26 -0.14 -5.44
N SER A 77 -16.48 -0.32 -5.95
CA SER A 77 -16.97 -1.63 -6.39
C SER A 77 -16.13 -2.23 -7.50
N LEU A 78 -15.60 -1.41 -8.42
CA LEU A 78 -14.67 -1.87 -9.44
C LEU A 78 -13.33 -2.32 -8.80
N ALA A 79 -12.79 -1.57 -7.84
CA ALA A 79 -11.58 -1.93 -7.13
C ALA A 79 -11.73 -3.27 -6.37
N GLU A 80 -12.89 -3.49 -5.72
CA GLU A 80 -13.22 -4.76 -5.06
C GLU A 80 -13.34 -5.92 -6.05
N GLN A 81 -13.99 -5.72 -7.21
CA GLN A 81 -14.10 -6.76 -8.25
C GLN A 81 -12.73 -7.22 -8.77
N PHE A 82 -11.77 -6.29 -8.87
CA PHE A 82 -10.40 -6.60 -9.24
C PHE A 82 -9.55 -7.03 -8.03
N GLY A 83 -10.12 -7.07 -6.82
CA GLY A 83 -9.48 -7.56 -5.60
C GLY A 83 -8.28 -6.71 -5.16
N LEU A 84 -8.35 -5.38 -5.30
CA LEU A 84 -7.26 -4.49 -4.89
C LEU A 84 -6.99 -4.59 -3.38
N ASP A 85 -5.72 -4.51 -3.02
CA ASP A 85 -5.24 -4.71 -1.65
C ASP A 85 -5.58 -3.53 -0.73
N TYR A 86 -5.74 -2.33 -1.30
CA TYR A 86 -6.15 -1.13 -0.57
C TYR A 86 -6.82 -0.11 -1.48
N THR A 87 -7.87 0.53 -0.98
CA THR A 87 -8.60 1.58 -1.71
C THR A 87 -8.94 2.73 -0.76
N LEU A 88 -8.47 3.94 -1.10
CA LEU A 88 -8.78 5.18 -0.39
C LEU A 88 -9.39 6.18 -1.38
N LEU A 89 -10.71 6.37 -1.29
CA LEU A 89 -11.45 7.30 -2.16
C LEU A 89 -12.25 8.27 -1.30
N LEU A 90 -12.07 9.57 -1.53
CA LEU A 90 -12.76 10.61 -0.78
C LEU A 90 -13.56 11.52 -1.71
N THR A 91 -14.76 11.90 -1.29
CA THR A 91 -15.45 13.08 -1.82
C THR A 91 -14.79 14.37 -1.31
N GLN A 92 -15.14 15.52 -1.87
CA GLN A 92 -14.71 16.82 -1.36
C GLN A 92 -15.14 17.03 0.09
N LYS A 93 -16.39 16.65 0.42
CA LYS A 93 -16.90 16.76 1.78
C LYS A 93 -16.04 15.96 2.75
N GLU A 94 -15.74 14.71 2.40
CA GLU A 94 -14.90 13.83 3.24
C GLU A 94 -13.46 14.31 3.33
N ARG A 95 -12.91 14.87 2.24
CA ARG A 95 -11.58 15.50 2.24
C ARG A 95 -11.53 16.71 3.18
N LEU A 96 -12.57 17.53 3.21
CA LEU A 96 -12.66 18.68 4.13
C LEU A 96 -12.81 18.21 5.57
N SER A 97 -13.74 17.29 5.86
CA SER A 97 -13.89 16.67 7.19
C SER A 97 -12.58 16.05 7.67
N PHE A 98 -11.83 15.40 6.79
CA PHE A 98 -10.53 14.81 7.14
C PHE A 98 -9.53 15.85 7.66
N ILE A 99 -9.62 17.11 7.21
CA ILE A 99 -8.75 18.21 7.63
C ILE A 99 -9.32 18.96 8.83
N GLU A 100 -10.64 19.20 8.85
CA GLU A 100 -11.31 20.04 9.84
C GLU A 100 -11.54 19.34 11.18
N ASP A 101 -11.76 18.03 11.18
CA ASP A 101 -12.10 17.25 12.37
C ASP A 101 -10.87 16.86 13.22
N ARG A 102 -9.67 17.30 12.84
CA ARG A 102 -8.39 16.88 13.46
C ARG A 102 -7.53 18.05 13.86
N ASP A 103 -6.77 17.86 14.95
CA ASP A 103 -5.68 18.78 15.24
C ASP A 103 -4.50 18.63 14.25
N LYS A 104 -3.58 19.59 14.25
CA LYS A 104 -2.45 19.61 13.30
C LYS A 104 -1.53 18.39 13.45
N THR A 105 -1.38 17.87 14.66
CA THR A 105 -0.48 16.75 14.97
C THR A 105 -1.11 15.43 14.54
N GLU A 106 -2.40 15.26 14.83
CA GLU A 106 -3.20 14.12 14.40
C GLU A 106 -3.27 14.02 12.88
N LEU A 107 -3.56 15.12 12.19
CA LEU A 107 -3.60 15.16 10.73
C LEU A 107 -2.24 14.76 10.13
N PHE A 108 -1.15 15.26 10.70
CA PHE A 108 0.21 14.92 10.24
C PHE A 108 0.52 13.43 10.44
N ASN A 109 0.20 12.88 11.61
CA ASN A 109 0.40 11.47 11.91
C ASN A 109 -0.43 10.55 11.01
N ASP A 110 -1.68 10.91 10.73
CA ASP A 110 -2.57 10.15 9.84
C ASP A 110 -2.05 10.17 8.39
N VAL A 111 -1.62 11.32 7.89
CA VAL A 111 -1.03 11.44 6.55
C VAL A 111 0.26 10.63 6.45
N LEU A 112 1.14 10.69 7.46
CA LEU A 112 2.32 9.82 7.52
C LEU A 112 1.94 8.34 7.57
N GLY A 113 0.92 7.97 8.32
CA GLY A 113 0.40 6.61 8.37
C GLY A 113 -0.03 6.11 7.00
N ILE A 114 -0.77 6.94 6.24
CA ILE A 114 -1.19 6.61 4.87
C ILE A 114 0.01 6.47 3.94
N ILE A 115 0.95 7.43 3.97
CA ILE A 115 2.15 7.39 3.11
C ILE A 115 2.98 6.14 3.42
N THR A 116 3.23 5.84 4.70
CA THR A 116 4.00 4.67 5.10
C THR A 116 3.32 3.37 4.73
N HIS A 117 1.99 3.31 4.83
CA HIS A 117 1.22 2.16 4.37
C HIS A 117 1.32 2.00 2.85
N LEU A 118 1.20 3.08 2.07
CA LEU A 118 1.29 3.06 0.61
C LEU A 118 2.66 2.61 0.09
N LEU A 119 3.74 2.81 0.86
CA LEU A 119 5.08 2.29 0.53
C LEU A 119 5.19 0.76 0.60
N ASP A 120 4.18 0.06 1.13
CA ASP A 120 4.14 -1.40 1.22
C ASP A 120 3.48 -2.07 0.00
N PHE A 121 3.11 -1.27 -1.00
CA PHE A 121 2.48 -1.70 -2.25
C PHE A 121 3.51 -1.68 -3.39
N ASP A 122 3.25 -2.47 -4.41
CA ASP A 122 4.09 -2.53 -5.61
C ASP A 122 3.67 -1.46 -6.63
N VAL A 123 2.35 -1.20 -6.71
CA VAL A 123 1.76 -0.21 -7.62
C VAL A 123 0.73 0.66 -6.87
N ILE A 124 0.79 1.97 -7.08
CA ILE A 124 -0.23 2.94 -6.65
C ILE A 124 -0.92 3.49 -7.90
N ILE A 125 -2.23 3.30 -8.00
CA ILE A 125 -3.06 3.99 -8.98
C ILE A 125 -3.59 5.25 -8.31
N PHE A 126 -3.25 6.42 -8.85
CA PHE A 126 -3.55 7.71 -8.23
C PHE A 126 -4.50 8.54 -9.08
N LEU A 127 -5.72 8.76 -8.60
CA LEU A 127 -6.72 9.62 -9.22
C LEU A 127 -6.65 11.02 -8.62
N GLY A 128 -6.12 11.98 -9.38
CA GLY A 128 -5.96 13.34 -8.90
C GLY A 128 -5.90 14.36 -10.03
N SER A 129 -5.72 15.62 -9.68
CA SER A 129 -5.41 16.61 -10.72
C SER A 129 -4.01 16.40 -11.29
N ASP A 130 -3.76 16.92 -12.49
CA ASP A 130 -2.44 17.11 -13.11
C ASP A 130 -1.27 17.30 -12.12
N LYS A 131 -1.30 18.37 -11.29
CA LYS A 131 -0.22 18.67 -10.34
C LYS A 131 -0.11 17.68 -9.17
N ARG A 132 -1.19 16.99 -8.84
CA ARG A 132 -1.24 16.05 -7.71
C ARG A 132 -0.76 14.67 -8.13
N VAL A 133 -1.06 14.29 -9.36
CA VAL A 133 -0.47 13.11 -10.02
C VAL A 133 1.05 13.27 -10.10
N ASP A 134 1.54 14.37 -10.67
CA ASP A 134 2.99 14.67 -10.76
C ASP A 134 3.68 14.66 -9.38
N PHE A 135 3.01 15.19 -8.36
CA PHE A 135 3.52 15.15 -6.99
C PHE A 135 3.61 13.71 -6.44
N ALA A 136 2.59 12.88 -6.65
CA ALA A 136 2.59 11.50 -6.18
C ALA A 136 3.69 10.68 -6.86
N GLU A 137 3.86 10.84 -8.17
CA GLU A 137 4.92 10.18 -8.95
C GLU A 137 6.34 10.55 -8.46
N LYS A 138 6.54 11.78 -7.99
CA LYS A 138 7.82 12.23 -7.42
C LYS A 138 8.02 11.81 -5.96
N LEU A 139 6.93 11.64 -5.21
CA LEU A 139 6.98 11.30 -3.79
C LEU A 139 7.32 9.83 -3.57
N PHE A 140 6.72 8.94 -4.36
CA PHE A 140 6.84 7.50 -4.21
C PHE A 140 7.94 6.96 -5.14
N ASN A 141 8.86 6.17 -4.60
CA ASN A 141 9.90 5.49 -5.38
C ASN A 141 9.43 4.11 -5.92
N ILE A 142 8.12 3.88 -5.91
CA ILE A 142 7.43 2.69 -6.45
C ILE A 142 6.58 3.12 -7.66
N GLN A 143 6.04 2.17 -8.41
CA GLN A 143 5.28 2.48 -9.61
C GLN A 143 3.99 3.23 -9.26
N VAL A 144 3.86 4.47 -9.74
CA VAL A 144 2.63 5.27 -9.66
C VAL A 144 2.02 5.37 -11.05
N ILE A 145 0.72 5.08 -11.15
CA ILE A 145 -0.07 5.22 -12.37
C ILE A 145 -1.07 6.34 -12.14
N GLY A 146 -0.76 7.51 -12.69
CA GLY A 146 -1.60 8.69 -12.64
C GLY A 146 -2.83 8.62 -13.53
N ILE A 147 -4.01 8.89 -12.97
CA ILE A 147 -5.24 9.15 -13.72
C ILE A 147 -5.66 10.59 -13.43
N GLU A 148 -5.50 11.46 -14.42
CA GLU A 148 -5.90 12.86 -14.29
C GLU A 148 -7.42 13.02 -14.34
N ILE A 149 -7.99 13.53 -13.26
CA ILE A 149 -9.45 13.77 -13.12
C ILE A 149 -9.81 15.26 -13.21
N GLY A 150 -8.84 16.13 -13.48
CA GLY A 150 -9.02 17.57 -13.64
C GLY A 150 -7.74 18.39 -13.48
N LYS A 151 -7.86 19.72 -13.54
CA LYS A 151 -6.73 20.64 -13.29
C LYS A 151 -6.73 21.12 -11.84
N SER A 152 -5.55 21.28 -11.27
CA SER A 152 -5.39 21.82 -9.92
C SER A 152 -5.63 23.34 -9.88
N PRO A 153 -6.31 23.89 -8.85
CA PRO A 153 -6.90 23.16 -7.72
C PRO A 153 -8.28 22.58 -8.06
N ILE A 154 -8.54 21.34 -7.62
CA ILE A 154 -9.88 20.76 -7.67
C ILE A 154 -10.63 21.13 -6.39
N ILE A 155 -11.74 21.85 -6.56
CA ILE A 155 -12.61 22.34 -5.46
C ILE A 155 -13.99 21.67 -5.42
N GLU A 156 -14.30 20.84 -6.42
CA GLU A 156 -15.57 20.13 -6.56
C GLU A 156 -15.34 18.64 -6.82
N ASP A 157 -16.33 17.80 -6.51
CA ASP A 157 -16.27 16.37 -6.81
C ASP A 157 -16.21 16.11 -8.32
N LYS A 158 -15.28 15.27 -8.75
CA LYS A 158 -15.12 14.92 -10.17
C LYS A 158 -15.70 13.56 -10.48
N GLN A 159 -16.42 13.47 -11.60
CA GLN A 159 -16.90 12.21 -12.13
C GLN A 159 -15.71 11.46 -12.76
N VAL A 160 -15.46 10.24 -12.30
CA VAL A 160 -14.39 9.39 -12.82
C VAL A 160 -14.97 8.45 -13.86
N ASP A 161 -14.28 8.32 -15.01
CA ASP A 161 -14.64 7.34 -16.03
C ASP A 161 -14.27 5.92 -15.58
N ILE A 162 -15.28 5.14 -15.24
CA ILE A 162 -15.14 3.74 -14.81
C ILE A 162 -14.50 2.86 -15.89
N LYS A 163 -14.71 3.15 -17.17
CA LYS A 163 -14.10 2.37 -18.27
C LYS A 163 -12.59 2.59 -18.31
N MET A 164 -12.15 3.83 -18.13
CA MET A 164 -10.73 4.17 -18.05
C MET A 164 -10.06 3.45 -16.87
N VAL A 165 -10.65 3.55 -15.67
CA VAL A 165 -10.12 2.85 -14.48
C VAL A 165 -10.07 1.34 -14.71
N ARG A 166 -11.12 0.75 -15.29
CA ARG A 166 -11.16 -0.68 -15.63
C ARG A 166 -10.04 -1.08 -16.58
N ASN A 167 -9.76 -0.28 -17.59
CA ASN A 167 -8.70 -0.58 -18.54
C ASN A 167 -7.33 -0.56 -17.85
N VAL A 168 -7.05 0.46 -17.03
CA VAL A 168 -5.82 0.50 -16.21
C VAL A 168 -5.72 -0.73 -15.33
N LEU A 169 -6.79 -1.09 -14.62
CA LEU A 169 -6.79 -2.25 -13.73
C LEU A 169 -6.55 -3.58 -14.46
N LYS A 170 -7.00 -3.73 -15.71
CA LYS A 170 -6.74 -4.92 -16.53
C LYS A 170 -5.27 -5.04 -16.96
N GLU A 171 -4.63 -3.93 -17.28
CA GLU A 171 -3.22 -3.91 -17.68
C GLU A 171 -2.29 -4.17 -16.49
N VAL A 172 -2.62 -3.61 -15.32
CA VAL A 172 -1.81 -3.74 -14.11
C VAL A 172 -2.05 -5.07 -13.43
N LYS A 173 -3.31 -5.53 -13.40
CA LYS A 173 -3.69 -6.78 -12.77
C LYS A 173 -4.11 -7.76 -13.84
N VAL A 174 -3.24 -8.73 -14.14
CA VAL A 174 -3.60 -9.88 -14.97
C VAL A 174 -4.70 -10.66 -14.28
N ILE A 175 -5.95 -10.37 -14.63
CA ILE A 175 -7.08 -11.24 -14.33
C ILE A 175 -6.82 -12.52 -15.12
N LYS A 176 -6.68 -13.66 -14.42
CA LYS A 176 -6.92 -14.94 -15.07
C LYS A 176 -8.38 -14.92 -15.51
N SER A 177 -8.60 -14.78 -16.82
CA SER A 177 -9.85 -15.24 -17.43
C SER A 177 -9.95 -16.72 -17.10
N GLU A 178 -10.85 -17.08 -16.19
CA GLU A 178 -11.37 -18.45 -16.11
C GLU A 178 -12.23 -18.76 -17.34
#